data_AF-A0A847GAG2-F1
#
_entry.id   AF-A0A847GAG2-F1
#
_cell.length_a   1.000
_cell.length_b   1.000
_cell.length_c   1.000
_cell.angle_alpha   90.00
_cell.angle_beta   90.00
_cell.angle_gamma   90.00
#
_symmetry.space_group_name_H-M   'P 1'
#
loop_
_entity.id
_entity.type
_entity.pdbx_description
1 polymer ?
#
loop_
_entity_poly.entity_id
_entity_poly.type
_entity_poly.pdbx_seq_one_letter_code
_entity_poly.pdbx_strand_id
1 'polypeptide(L)'
;MTSATRRAGAGFPFHTISFAAVLCLGLAAAGQLLMPPSGDLNARRAEKEKAFQESQIMNAEMHLLFEVADLVAMAGEATRADFLNLAHDRGEMRFSGSREYYGNGIPDAAEIALLEMVLKAPTYSRAPSGGSHHFISGYFMENLALAAEKLPDFNVRVHRSLAALMTLGKPGHGAYAEHLAWRISGRKVSFDKYQNMASDWLGANHDLEKDGQSNREEWNAAVAESGPDATPLELLERYVRLAAREEKHR
;
A
#
# COMPACT_ATOMS: atom_id res chain seq x y z
N MET A 1 -38.58 44.92 34.25
CA MET A 1 -37.44 45.55 33.56
C MET A 1 -37.42 45.04 32.13
N THR A 2 -37.63 45.96 31.17
CA THR A 2 -37.20 45.98 29.75
C THR A 2 -37.28 44.69 28.91
N SER A 3 -37.80 44.65 27.67
CA SER A 3 -38.49 45.56 26.77
C SER A 3 -38.81 44.74 25.50
N ALA A 4 -39.84 45.19 24.76
CA ALA A 4 -40.27 44.87 23.38
C ALA A 4 -39.16 44.41 22.38
N THR A 5 -39.45 43.73 21.25
CA THR A 5 -40.34 44.17 20.16
C THR A 5 -40.52 43.11 19.05
N ARG A 6 -41.73 43.08 18.44
CA ARG A 6 -42.18 42.76 17.04
C ARG A 6 -41.09 42.55 15.95
N ARG A 7 -41.27 41.89 14.78
CA ARG A 7 -42.43 41.60 13.88
C ARG A 7 -41.93 40.72 12.69
N ALA A 8 -42.79 39.81 12.23
CA ALA A 8 -43.28 39.62 10.85
C ALA A 8 -42.33 39.52 9.61
N GLY A 9 -42.61 38.51 8.77
CA GLY A 9 -42.93 38.74 7.35
C GLY A 9 -42.00 38.14 6.28
N ALA A 10 -42.65 37.57 5.25
CA ALA A 10 -42.18 37.21 3.89
C ALA A 10 -41.28 35.96 3.77
N GLY A 11 -41.48 34.99 2.86
CA GLY A 11 -42.29 34.95 1.64
C GLY A 11 -41.40 35.06 0.38
N PHE A 12 -41.09 33.91 -0.24
CA PHE A 12 -40.64 33.69 -1.65
C PHE A 12 -39.26 34.29 -2.08
N PRO A 13 -38.70 33.95 -3.28
CA PRO A 13 -38.91 32.81 -4.20
C PRO A 13 -37.61 32.13 -4.70
N PHE A 14 -37.80 31.11 -5.55
CA PHE A 14 -36.90 30.49 -6.52
C PHE A 14 -35.80 31.38 -7.14
N HIS A 15 -34.59 30.82 -7.30
CA HIS A 15 -33.93 30.77 -8.61
C HIS A 15 -33.06 29.52 -8.77
N THR A 16 -33.49 28.69 -9.71
CA THR A 16 -32.72 27.75 -10.51
C THR A 16 -31.50 28.41 -11.14
N ILE A 17 -30.32 27.81 -10.98
CA ILE A 17 -29.21 27.95 -11.93
C ILE A 17 -28.64 26.56 -12.21
N SER A 18 -28.84 26.13 -13.46
CA SER A 18 -28.17 25.03 -14.11
C SER A 18 -26.65 25.19 -14.09
N PHE A 19 -25.90 24.12 -13.86
CA PHE A 19 -24.72 23.83 -14.65
C PHE A 19 -24.58 22.33 -14.86
N ALA A 20 -24.33 21.99 -16.11
CA ALA A 20 -24.28 20.66 -16.69
C ALA A 20 -22.91 20.01 -16.52
N ALA A 21 -22.91 18.66 -16.61
CA ALA A 21 -21.79 17.76 -16.93
C ALA A 21 -20.64 17.72 -15.91
N VAL A 22 -20.16 16.57 -15.43
CA VAL A 22 -19.61 15.49 -16.24
C VAL A 22 -20.05 14.11 -15.72
N LEU A 23 -20.59 13.36 -16.68
CA LEU A 23 -20.88 11.93 -16.67
C LEU A 23 -19.56 11.16 -16.88
N CYS A 24 -19.32 10.08 -16.12
CA CYS A 24 -19.14 8.70 -16.64
C CYS A 24 -18.36 7.78 -15.69
N LEU A 25 -18.74 6.49 -15.77
CA LEU A 25 -18.21 5.27 -15.13
C LEU A 25 -18.79 5.01 -13.72
N GLY A 26 -19.89 4.28 -13.53
CA GLY A 26 -20.60 3.34 -14.39
C GLY A 26 -20.03 1.93 -14.27
N LEU A 27 -20.56 1.13 -13.32
CA LEU A 27 -20.76 -0.33 -13.46
C LEU A 27 -21.43 -0.93 -12.22
N ALA A 28 -22.71 -1.30 -12.36
CA ALA A 28 -23.25 -2.58 -11.92
C ALA A 28 -24.75 -2.67 -12.25
N ALA A 29 -25.09 -3.45 -13.27
CA ALA A 29 -26.35 -4.19 -13.30
C ALA A 29 -26.19 -5.40 -14.22
N ALA A 30 -26.40 -6.58 -13.64
CA ALA A 30 -26.40 -7.86 -14.32
C ALA A 30 -27.59 -7.99 -15.30
N GLY A 31 -27.37 -8.74 -16.38
CA GLY A 31 -28.44 -9.37 -17.14
C GLY A 31 -28.48 -9.03 -18.63
N GLN A 32 -27.64 -9.69 -19.43
CA GLN A 32 -28.00 -10.34 -20.70
C GLN A 32 -26.72 -10.88 -21.36
N LEU A 33 -26.77 -12.15 -21.79
CA LEU A 33 -25.79 -12.72 -22.72
C LEU A 33 -25.77 -11.88 -24.00
N LEU A 34 -24.82 -10.96 -24.10
CA LEU A 34 -24.37 -10.36 -25.33
C LEU A 34 -22.86 -10.51 -25.33
N MET A 35 -22.37 -11.48 -26.11
CA MET A 35 -20.95 -11.54 -26.40
C MET A 35 -20.51 -10.20 -26.98
N PRO A 36 -19.47 -9.54 -26.42
CA PRO A 36 -18.97 -8.33 -27.04
C PRO A 36 -18.48 -8.69 -28.45
N PRO A 37 -18.64 -7.78 -29.44
CA PRO A 37 -18.21 -8.03 -30.79
C PRO A 37 -16.71 -8.34 -30.79
N SER A 38 -16.28 -9.16 -31.76
CA SER A 38 -14.89 -9.52 -32.03
C SER A 38 -14.02 -8.28 -32.24
N GLY A 39 -13.64 -7.62 -31.15
CA GLY A 39 -12.73 -6.48 -31.14
C GLY A 39 -11.34 -6.97 -31.52
N ASP A 40 -10.72 -6.24 -32.44
CA ASP A 40 -9.39 -6.50 -32.99
C ASP A 40 -8.41 -6.98 -31.91
N LEU A 41 -7.94 -8.21 -32.06
CA LEU A 41 -6.96 -8.83 -31.15
C LEU A 41 -5.70 -7.96 -31.04
N ASN A 42 -5.35 -7.20 -32.08
CA ASN A 42 -4.23 -6.28 -32.06
C ASN A 42 -4.49 -5.07 -31.15
N ALA A 43 -5.72 -4.53 -31.12
CA ALA A 43 -6.09 -3.45 -30.22
C ALA A 43 -6.00 -3.89 -28.75
N ARG A 44 -6.53 -5.08 -28.43
CA ARG A 44 -6.42 -5.64 -27.07
C ARG A 44 -4.97 -5.92 -26.66
N ARG A 45 -4.14 -6.36 -27.61
CA ARG A 45 -2.70 -6.58 -27.37
C ARG A 45 -1.98 -5.25 -27.13
N ALA A 46 -2.30 -4.22 -27.91
CA ALA A 46 -1.75 -2.87 -27.74
C ALA A 46 -2.17 -2.22 -26.42
N GLU A 47 -3.43 -2.40 -25.98
CA GLU A 47 -3.90 -1.94 -24.67
C GLU A 47 -3.16 -2.63 -23.52
N LYS A 48 -2.98 -3.96 -23.62
CA LYS A 48 -2.19 -4.72 -22.62
C LYS A 48 -0.72 -4.29 -22.60
N GLU A 49 -0.12 -4.06 -23.76
CA GLU A 49 1.25 -3.58 -23.86
C GLU A 49 1.40 -2.18 -23.27
N LYS A 50 0.48 -1.26 -23.58
CA LYS A 50 0.45 0.09 -23.00
C LYS A 50 0.30 0.06 -21.49
N ALA A 51 -0.63 -0.74 -20.97
CA ALA A 51 -0.82 -0.92 -19.53
C ALA A 51 0.41 -1.55 -18.85
N PHE A 52 1.08 -2.49 -19.53
CA PHE A 52 2.34 -3.07 -19.06
C PHE A 52 3.44 -2.01 -18.99
N GLN A 53 3.64 -1.22 -20.06
CA GLN A 53 4.63 -0.13 -20.09
C GLN A 53 4.34 0.96 -19.05
N GLU A 54 3.08 1.37 -18.88
CA GLU A 54 2.68 2.34 -17.86
C GLU A 54 2.92 1.80 -16.43
N SER A 55 2.66 0.50 -16.21
CA SER A 55 3.01 -0.19 -14.96
C SER A 55 4.53 -0.22 -14.74
N GLN A 56 5.33 -0.49 -15.78
CA GLN A 56 6.80 -0.47 -15.70
C GLN A 56 7.32 0.92 -15.31
N ILE A 57 6.81 1.97 -15.93
CA ILE A 57 7.21 3.35 -15.62
C ILE A 57 6.83 3.72 -14.19
N MET A 58 5.59 3.41 -13.78
CA MET A 58 5.13 3.67 -12.42
C MET A 58 5.98 2.93 -11.38
N ASN A 59 6.35 1.67 -11.65
CA ASN A 59 7.19 0.88 -10.74
C ASN A 59 8.65 1.37 -10.71
N ALA A 60 9.18 1.85 -11.84
CA ALA A 60 10.54 2.38 -11.91
C ALA A 60 10.71 3.69 -11.12
N GLU A 61 9.70 4.56 -11.10
CA GLU A 61 9.69 5.81 -10.33
C GLU A 61 9.19 5.66 -8.88
N MET A 62 8.81 4.44 -8.50
CA MET A 62 8.29 4.15 -7.17
C MET A 62 9.43 4.06 -6.15
N HIS A 63 9.31 4.77 -5.05
CA HIS A 63 10.30 4.76 -3.97
C HIS A 63 9.58 4.54 -2.63
N LEU A 64 8.87 3.40 -2.51
CA LEU A 64 8.02 3.06 -1.36
C LEU A 64 8.73 3.25 -0.02
N LEU A 65 10.00 2.85 0.10
CA LEU A 65 10.76 3.03 1.35
C LEU A 65 10.75 4.50 1.80
N PHE A 66 11.02 5.42 0.87
CA PHE A 66 11.04 6.85 1.16
C PHE A 66 9.64 7.46 1.22
N GLU A 67 8.72 7.02 0.37
CA GLU A 67 7.34 7.51 0.35
C GLU A 67 6.62 7.16 1.67
N VAL A 68 6.81 5.94 2.20
CA VAL A 68 6.26 5.53 3.50
C VAL A 68 6.92 6.30 4.64
N ALA A 69 8.24 6.52 4.59
CA ALA A 69 8.93 7.34 5.59
C ALA A 69 8.37 8.79 5.62
N ASP A 70 8.10 9.36 4.43
CA ASP A 70 7.51 10.69 4.30
C ASP A 70 6.05 10.72 4.79
N LEU A 71 5.26 9.66 4.55
CA LEU A 71 3.90 9.53 5.09
C LEU A 71 3.89 9.46 6.62
N VAL A 72 4.77 8.66 7.22
CA VAL A 72 4.92 8.54 8.68
C VAL A 72 5.29 9.89 9.30
N ALA A 73 6.19 10.64 8.65
CA ALA A 73 6.55 11.99 9.04
C ALA A 73 5.39 12.98 8.89
N MET A 74 4.66 12.92 7.77
CA MET A 74 3.50 13.77 7.51
C MET A 74 2.39 13.56 8.56
N ALA A 75 2.18 12.32 9.01
CA ALA A 75 1.23 11.99 10.07
C ALA A 75 1.67 12.41 11.48
N GLY A 76 2.94 12.80 11.63
CA GLY A 76 3.56 13.14 12.91
C GLY A 76 3.75 11.94 13.83
N GLU A 77 3.87 10.73 13.28
CA GLU A 77 4.08 9.50 14.05
C GLU A 77 5.55 9.25 14.39
N ALA A 78 6.46 9.68 13.51
CA ALA A 78 7.90 9.77 13.76
C ALA A 78 8.59 10.58 12.68
N THR A 79 9.89 10.84 12.82
CA THR A 79 10.65 11.49 11.75
C THR A 79 10.98 10.52 10.63
N ARG A 80 11.28 11.06 9.44
CA ARG A 80 11.82 10.28 8.31
C ARG A 80 13.09 9.51 8.71
N ALA A 81 13.93 10.11 9.56
CA ALA A 81 15.16 9.50 10.03
C ALA A 81 14.87 8.31 10.96
N ASP A 82 13.90 8.41 11.87
CA ASP A 82 13.54 7.31 12.78
C ASP A 82 13.06 6.08 11.99
N PHE A 83 12.24 6.29 10.97
CA PHE A 83 11.77 5.21 10.10
C PHE A 83 12.91 4.55 9.33
N LEU A 84 13.77 5.36 8.69
CA LEU A 84 14.91 4.86 7.90
C LEU A 84 16.03 4.26 8.75
N ASN A 85 16.13 4.64 10.03
CA ASN A 85 17.04 4.04 11.01
C ASN A 85 16.49 2.75 11.64
N LEU A 86 15.46 2.15 11.03
CA LEU A 86 14.94 0.83 11.40
C LEU A 86 14.33 0.79 12.82
N ALA A 87 13.98 1.95 13.39
CA ALA A 87 13.39 2.03 14.74
C ALA A 87 11.89 1.71 14.75
N HIS A 88 11.26 1.63 13.58
CA HIS A 88 9.85 1.36 13.41
C HIS A 88 9.58 -0.10 13.11
N ASP A 89 8.79 -0.72 13.97
CA ASP A 89 8.19 -2.03 13.74
C ASP A 89 6.75 -1.99 14.28
N ARG A 90 5.79 -2.01 13.34
CA ARG A 90 4.35 -1.93 13.57
C ARG A 90 3.63 -3.12 12.92
N GLY A 91 4.37 -4.19 12.63
CA GLY A 91 3.84 -5.35 11.92
C GLY A 91 2.73 -6.09 12.65
N GLU A 92 2.65 -5.99 13.97
CA GLU A 92 1.58 -6.60 14.76
C GLU A 92 0.75 -5.58 15.54
N MET A 93 -0.47 -5.99 15.88
CA MET A 93 -1.37 -5.22 16.72
C MET A 93 -2.12 -6.12 17.68
N ARG A 94 -2.32 -5.64 18.90
CA ARG A 94 -3.30 -6.18 19.83
C ARG A 94 -4.32 -5.12 20.22
N PHE A 95 -5.50 -5.57 20.62
CA PHE A 95 -6.52 -4.69 21.17
C PHE A 95 -6.68 -4.98 22.67
N SER A 96 -6.29 -4.01 23.50
CA SER A 96 -6.40 -4.08 24.97
C SER A 96 -7.02 -2.79 25.52
N GLY A 97 -8.22 -2.45 25.05
CA GLY A 97 -8.89 -1.18 25.35
C GLY A 97 -8.42 0.00 24.49
N SER A 98 -7.21 -0.08 23.94
CA SER A 98 -6.69 0.75 22.85
C SER A 98 -5.99 -0.13 21.80
N ARG A 99 -5.74 0.44 20.61
CA ARG A 99 -4.87 -0.19 19.59
C ARG A 99 -3.43 -0.06 20.09
N GLU A 100 -2.77 -1.20 20.32
CA GLU A 100 -1.37 -1.26 20.68
C GLU A 100 -0.60 -1.96 19.57
N TYR A 101 0.31 -1.23 18.93
CA TYR A 101 1.20 -1.76 17.91
C TYR A 101 2.46 -2.31 18.56
N TYR A 102 2.89 -3.47 18.11
CA TYR A 102 4.15 -4.07 18.53
C TYR A 102 4.86 -4.70 17.34
N GLY A 103 6.14 -4.99 17.55
CA GLY A 103 6.99 -5.42 16.47
C GLY A 103 6.77 -6.88 16.08
N ASN A 104 6.81 -7.17 14.77
CA ASN A 104 6.84 -8.53 14.26
C ASN A 104 8.27 -9.09 14.20
N GLY A 105 9.30 -8.31 14.56
CA GLY A 105 10.70 -8.71 14.56
C GLY A 105 11.46 -8.31 13.28
N ILE A 106 10.78 -7.68 12.33
CA ILE A 106 11.38 -7.09 11.13
C ILE A 106 10.93 -5.62 11.10
N PRO A 107 11.86 -4.64 11.03
CA PRO A 107 11.48 -3.24 10.90
C PRO A 107 10.60 -3.00 9.67
N ASP A 108 9.58 -2.14 9.78
CA ASP A 108 8.64 -1.83 8.69
C ASP A 108 9.40 -1.38 7.42
N ALA A 109 10.47 -0.61 7.59
CA ALA A 109 11.34 -0.18 6.50
C ALA A 109 11.96 -1.36 5.72
N ALA A 110 12.32 -2.44 6.41
CA ALA A 110 12.85 -3.66 5.79
C ALA A 110 11.76 -4.43 5.04
N GLU A 111 10.58 -4.58 5.63
CA GLU A 111 9.43 -5.21 4.96
C GLU A 111 9.01 -4.43 3.69
N ILE A 112 9.00 -3.10 3.76
CA ILE A 112 8.72 -2.23 2.61
C ILE A 112 9.82 -2.34 1.54
N ALA A 113 11.09 -2.43 1.92
CA ALA A 113 12.18 -2.62 0.96
C ALA A 113 12.04 -3.96 0.20
N LEU A 114 11.63 -5.03 0.89
CA LEU A 114 11.38 -6.33 0.26
C LEU A 114 10.21 -6.26 -0.72
N LEU A 115 9.09 -5.63 -0.32
CA LEU A 115 7.95 -5.40 -1.20
C LEU A 115 8.34 -4.57 -2.43
N GLU A 116 9.06 -3.47 -2.23
CA GLU A 116 9.50 -2.59 -3.31
C GLU A 116 10.36 -3.35 -4.34
N MET A 117 11.27 -4.21 -3.89
CA MET A 117 12.07 -5.05 -4.79
C MET A 117 11.18 -5.97 -5.64
N VAL A 118 10.22 -6.69 -5.03
CA VAL A 118 9.32 -7.58 -5.78
C VAL A 118 8.50 -6.79 -6.81
N LEU A 119 8.00 -5.61 -6.44
CA LEU A 119 7.21 -4.77 -7.35
C LEU A 119 8.07 -4.19 -8.49
N LYS A 120 9.36 -3.95 -8.26
CA LYS A 120 10.33 -3.49 -9.26
C LYS A 120 10.91 -4.60 -10.14
N ALA A 121 10.67 -5.87 -9.81
CA ALA A 121 11.15 -7.02 -10.56
C ALA A 121 9.98 -7.78 -11.23
N PRO A 122 9.49 -7.36 -12.41
CA PRO A 122 8.34 -8.00 -13.08
C PRO A 122 8.55 -9.49 -13.39
N THR A 123 9.81 -9.90 -13.54
CA THR A 123 10.23 -11.28 -13.78
C THR A 123 10.36 -12.10 -12.50
N TYR A 124 10.24 -11.49 -11.32
CA TYR A 124 10.35 -12.18 -10.04
C TYR A 124 9.22 -13.20 -9.88
N SER A 125 9.59 -14.48 -9.81
CA SER A 125 8.66 -15.57 -9.57
C SER A 125 9.32 -16.72 -8.85
N ARG A 126 8.70 -17.14 -7.75
CA ARG A 126 9.03 -18.37 -7.00
C ARG A 126 7.84 -19.32 -6.98
N ALA A 127 6.90 -19.12 -7.90
CA ALA A 127 5.76 -19.99 -8.10
C ALA A 127 6.21 -21.43 -8.44
N PRO A 128 5.45 -22.46 -8.04
CA PRO A 128 4.12 -22.38 -7.42
C PRO A 128 4.12 -22.19 -5.90
N SER A 129 5.27 -22.27 -5.24
CA SER A 129 5.34 -22.46 -3.79
C SER A 129 5.85 -21.25 -3.00
N GLY A 130 6.45 -20.26 -3.66
CA GLY A 130 6.85 -18.97 -3.11
C GLY A 130 6.11 -17.80 -3.76
N GLY A 131 6.48 -16.59 -3.37
CA GLY A 131 5.85 -15.38 -3.86
C GLY A 131 6.21 -15.09 -5.32
N SER A 132 5.32 -14.35 -6.00
CA SER A 132 5.60 -13.87 -7.35
C SER A 132 5.17 -12.42 -7.50
N HIS A 133 5.87 -11.70 -8.36
CA HIS A 133 5.49 -10.35 -8.74
C HIS A 133 4.04 -10.29 -9.18
N HIS A 134 3.58 -11.25 -9.99
CA HIS A 134 2.24 -11.25 -10.56
C HIS A 134 1.13 -11.19 -9.49
N PHE A 135 1.23 -11.98 -8.43
CA PHE A 135 0.24 -11.96 -7.35
C PHE A 135 0.41 -10.74 -6.46
N ILE A 136 1.64 -10.44 -6.05
CA ILE A 136 1.94 -9.35 -5.10
C ILE A 136 1.60 -7.99 -5.71
N SER A 137 1.92 -7.76 -6.99
CA SER A 137 1.55 -6.52 -7.69
C SER A 137 0.04 -6.41 -7.90
N GLY A 138 -0.67 -7.51 -8.14
CA GLY A 138 -2.13 -7.52 -8.18
C GLY A 138 -2.75 -7.00 -6.88
N TYR A 139 -2.33 -7.54 -5.73
CA TYR A 139 -2.81 -7.09 -4.43
C TYR A 139 -2.42 -5.63 -4.13
N PHE A 140 -1.21 -5.22 -4.49
CA PHE A 140 -0.77 -3.83 -4.35
C PHE A 140 -1.64 -2.87 -5.17
N MET A 141 -1.98 -3.21 -6.41
CA MET A 141 -2.80 -2.36 -7.27
C MET A 141 -4.23 -2.21 -6.77
N GLU A 142 -4.82 -3.28 -6.24
CA GLU A 142 -6.14 -3.21 -5.60
C GLU A 142 -6.11 -2.31 -4.36
N ASN A 143 -5.07 -2.44 -3.53
CA ASN A 143 -4.85 -1.59 -2.37
C ASN A 143 -4.59 -0.11 -2.75
N LEU A 144 -3.89 0.13 -3.86
CA LEU A 144 -3.66 1.47 -4.41
C LEU A 144 -4.97 2.12 -4.85
N ALA A 145 -5.82 1.39 -5.57
CA ALA A 145 -7.14 1.86 -5.96
C ALA A 145 -8.02 2.18 -4.74
N LEU A 146 -8.00 1.31 -3.72
CA LEU A 146 -8.72 1.54 -2.47
C LEU A 146 -8.21 2.80 -1.74
N ALA A 147 -6.90 3.00 -1.65
CA ALA A 147 -6.32 4.19 -1.04
C ALA A 147 -6.75 5.48 -1.77
N ALA A 148 -6.73 5.46 -3.11
CA ALA A 148 -7.16 6.58 -3.95
C ALA A 148 -8.66 6.86 -3.82
N GLU A 149 -9.50 5.83 -3.79
CA GLU A 149 -10.95 5.96 -3.56
C GLU A 149 -11.22 6.61 -2.20
N LYS A 150 -10.54 6.14 -1.15
CA LYS A 150 -10.77 6.68 0.18
C LYS A 150 -10.25 8.10 0.28
N LEU A 151 -9.06 8.43 -0.21
CA LEU A 151 -8.39 9.71 -0.03
C LEU A 151 -8.17 10.45 -1.37
N PRO A 152 -9.23 10.84 -2.11
CA PRO A 152 -9.10 11.35 -3.48
C PRO A 152 -8.32 12.68 -3.57
N ASP A 153 -8.30 13.47 -2.50
CA ASP A 153 -7.63 14.77 -2.46
C ASP A 153 -6.11 14.67 -2.23
N PHE A 154 -5.59 13.47 -1.96
CA PHE A 154 -4.17 13.23 -1.75
C PHE A 154 -3.47 12.79 -3.04
N ASN A 155 -2.17 13.04 -3.13
CA ASN A 155 -1.39 12.63 -4.30
C ASN A 155 -1.10 11.12 -4.30
N VAL A 156 -0.69 10.62 -5.46
CA VAL A 156 -0.41 9.20 -5.70
C VAL A 156 0.67 8.61 -4.78
N ARG A 157 1.62 9.40 -4.25
CA ARG A 157 2.65 8.90 -3.33
C ARG A 157 2.05 8.52 -1.97
N VAL A 158 1.08 9.30 -1.50
CA VAL A 158 0.31 8.96 -0.28
C VAL A 158 -0.49 7.67 -0.52
N HIS A 159 -1.13 7.54 -1.68
CA HIS A 159 -1.88 6.33 -2.03
C HIS A 159 -0.98 5.10 -2.10
N ARG A 160 0.19 5.20 -2.75
CA ARG A 160 1.21 4.13 -2.81
C ARG A 160 1.71 3.73 -1.43
N SER A 161 1.97 4.71 -0.57
CA SER A 161 2.47 4.46 0.79
C SER A 161 1.46 3.67 1.63
N LEU A 162 0.18 4.06 1.58
CA LEU A 162 -0.90 3.35 2.26
C LEU A 162 -1.10 1.96 1.66
N ALA A 163 -1.04 1.85 0.33
CA ALA A 163 -1.14 0.57 -0.37
C ALA A 163 -0.01 -0.39 0.00
N ALA A 164 1.21 0.11 0.17
CA ALA A 164 2.35 -0.69 0.59
C ALA A 164 2.12 -1.32 1.97
N LEU A 165 1.71 -0.52 2.96
CA LEU A 165 1.37 -0.99 4.31
C LEU A 165 0.21 -2.01 4.29
N MET A 166 -0.84 -1.75 3.52
CA MET A 166 -1.94 -2.71 3.35
C MET A 166 -1.47 -4.02 2.71
N THR A 167 -0.53 -3.96 1.77
CA THR A 167 -0.03 -5.13 1.04
C THR A 167 0.87 -6.01 1.90
N LEU A 168 1.61 -5.46 2.86
CA LEU A 168 2.32 -6.28 3.86
C LEU A 168 1.36 -7.19 4.64
N GLY A 169 0.08 -6.79 4.74
CA GLY A 169 -1.04 -7.68 5.00
C GLY A 169 -1.19 -8.14 6.45
N LYS A 170 -0.31 -7.71 7.36
CA LYS A 170 -0.47 -8.02 8.78
C LYS A 170 -1.46 -7.07 9.45
N PRO A 171 -2.20 -7.54 10.48
CA PRO A 171 -3.18 -6.72 11.18
C PRO A 171 -2.59 -5.41 11.71
N GLY A 172 -1.32 -5.41 12.12
CA GLY A 172 -0.59 -4.22 12.54
C GLY A 172 -0.46 -3.19 11.42
N HIS A 173 0.10 -3.57 10.27
CA HIS A 173 0.29 -2.66 9.14
C HIS A 173 -1.03 -2.12 8.58
N GLY A 174 -2.05 -2.96 8.43
CA GLY A 174 -3.36 -2.52 7.96
C GLY A 174 -4.01 -1.49 8.90
N ALA A 175 -3.99 -1.76 10.20
CA ALA A 175 -4.51 -0.82 11.20
C ALA A 175 -3.63 0.45 11.30
N TYR A 176 -2.33 0.35 11.05
CA TYR A 176 -1.41 1.49 11.03
C TYR A 176 -1.65 2.37 9.79
N ALA A 177 -1.94 1.78 8.63
CA ALA A 177 -2.34 2.52 7.44
C ALA A 177 -3.61 3.37 7.69
N GLU A 178 -4.64 2.79 8.33
CA GLU A 178 -5.84 3.55 8.74
C GLU A 178 -5.50 4.70 9.70
N HIS A 179 -4.60 4.45 10.65
CA HIS A 179 -4.15 5.45 11.61
C HIS A 179 -3.44 6.61 10.91
N LEU A 180 -2.47 6.32 10.03
CA LEU A 180 -1.79 7.33 9.23
C LEU A 180 -2.76 8.12 8.34
N ALA A 181 -3.69 7.44 7.68
CA ALA A 181 -4.74 8.07 6.90
C ALA A 181 -5.61 9.03 7.73
N TRP A 182 -5.98 8.62 8.94
CA TRP A 182 -6.70 9.50 9.88
C TRP A 182 -5.88 10.71 10.27
N ARG A 183 -4.60 10.52 10.61
CA ARG A 183 -3.69 11.59 11.04
C ARG A 183 -3.51 12.67 9.97
N ILE A 184 -3.31 12.29 8.71
CA ILE A 184 -3.08 13.26 7.64
C ILE A 184 -4.36 13.93 7.14
N SER A 185 -5.51 13.25 7.23
CA SER A 185 -6.77 13.76 6.66
C SER A 185 -7.72 14.35 7.70
N GLY A 186 -7.49 14.12 8.99
CA GLY A 186 -8.35 14.53 10.09
C GLY A 186 -9.68 13.76 10.19
N ARG A 187 -9.93 12.80 9.30
CA ARG A 187 -11.18 12.00 9.26
C ARG A 187 -10.87 10.53 9.46
N LYS A 188 -11.79 9.81 10.12
CA LYS A 188 -11.64 8.37 10.28
C LYS A 188 -11.81 7.69 8.92
N VAL A 189 -10.78 6.98 8.48
CA VAL A 189 -10.78 6.20 7.24
C VAL A 189 -10.80 4.72 7.60
N SER A 190 -11.64 3.96 6.89
CA SER A 190 -11.68 2.50 6.96
C SER A 190 -11.10 1.96 5.66
N PHE A 191 -10.11 1.09 5.78
CA PHE A 191 -9.60 0.29 4.66
C PHE A 191 -10.13 -1.15 4.76
N ASP A 192 -11.40 -1.31 5.12
CA ASP A 192 -12.03 -2.61 5.11
C ASP A 192 -11.91 -3.23 3.71
N LYS A 193 -11.63 -4.54 3.67
CA LYS A 193 -11.44 -5.31 2.44
C LYS A 193 -10.16 -4.99 1.66
N TYR A 194 -9.16 -4.35 2.30
CA TYR A 194 -7.82 -4.34 1.73
C TYR A 194 -7.33 -5.77 1.47
N GLN A 195 -6.54 -5.94 0.41
CA GLN A 195 -5.95 -7.22 0.05
C GLN A 195 -4.72 -7.48 0.91
N ASN A 196 -4.80 -8.50 1.75
CA ASN A 196 -3.76 -8.89 2.70
C ASN A 196 -3.06 -10.22 2.36
N MET A 197 -3.45 -10.84 1.25
CA MET A 197 -2.98 -12.16 0.82
C MET A 197 -1.47 -12.19 0.51
N ALA A 198 -0.85 -11.05 0.16
CA ALA A 198 0.60 -11.00 -0.02
C ALA A 198 1.38 -11.32 1.28
N SER A 199 0.74 -11.23 2.46
CA SER A 199 1.34 -11.65 3.73
C SER A 199 1.65 -13.14 3.82
N ASP A 200 1.05 -13.97 2.96
CA ASP A 200 1.35 -15.41 2.85
C ASP A 200 2.77 -15.68 2.35
N TRP A 201 3.42 -14.67 1.77
CA TRP A 201 4.81 -14.71 1.32
C TRP A 201 5.69 -13.67 2.00
N LEU A 202 5.18 -12.44 2.18
CA LEU A 202 5.95 -11.32 2.72
C LEU A 202 5.98 -11.28 4.25
N GLY A 203 5.06 -11.96 4.93
CA GLY A 203 4.97 -11.89 6.38
C GLY A 203 6.22 -12.43 7.08
N ALA A 204 6.53 -11.93 8.27
CA ALA A 204 7.75 -12.30 8.99
C ALA A 204 7.98 -13.82 9.20
N ASN A 205 6.91 -14.61 9.39
CA ASN A 205 7.00 -16.07 9.54
C ASN A 205 6.82 -16.85 8.23
N HIS A 206 6.74 -16.13 7.10
CA HIS A 206 6.59 -16.70 5.78
C HIS A 206 7.92 -16.63 5.05
N ASP A 207 7.98 -17.33 3.92
CA ASP A 207 9.19 -17.59 3.18
C ASP A 207 8.92 -17.19 1.73
N LEU A 208 9.37 -15.98 1.37
CA LEU A 208 9.08 -15.36 0.08
C LEU A 208 9.67 -16.21 -1.07
N GLU A 209 10.86 -16.75 -0.88
CA GLU A 209 11.65 -17.46 -1.90
C GLU A 209 11.47 -18.98 -1.90
N LYS A 210 10.85 -19.50 -0.85
CA LYS A 210 10.60 -20.91 -0.59
C LYS A 210 11.86 -21.75 -0.40
N ASP A 211 12.87 -21.21 0.26
CA ASP A 211 14.13 -21.90 0.53
C ASP A 211 14.18 -22.65 1.88
N GLY A 212 13.12 -22.51 2.69
CA GLY A 212 12.99 -23.10 4.01
C GLY A 212 13.33 -22.15 5.16
N GLN A 213 13.74 -20.91 4.88
CA GLN A 213 13.96 -19.87 5.87
C GLN A 213 12.86 -18.82 5.81
N SER A 214 12.34 -18.44 6.96
CA SER A 214 11.39 -17.34 7.06
C SER A 214 12.06 -15.99 6.81
N ASN A 215 11.29 -15.00 6.37
CA ASN A 215 11.75 -13.63 6.20
C ASN A 215 12.36 -13.06 7.49
N ARG A 216 11.86 -13.47 8.67
CA ARG A 216 12.45 -13.07 9.96
C ARG A 216 13.81 -13.72 10.21
N GLU A 217 13.98 -14.98 9.82
CA GLU A 217 15.29 -15.65 9.90
C GLU A 217 16.29 -14.97 8.96
N GLU A 218 15.87 -14.61 7.75
CA GLU A 218 16.73 -13.88 6.80
C GLU A 218 17.05 -12.46 7.27
N TRP A 219 16.11 -11.78 7.95
CA TRP A 219 16.38 -10.51 8.63
C TRP A 219 17.44 -10.67 9.74
N ASN A 220 17.28 -11.67 10.61
CA ASN A 220 18.23 -11.93 11.68
C ASN A 220 19.62 -12.31 11.14
N ALA A 221 19.68 -13.06 10.03
CA ALA A 221 20.90 -13.39 9.33
C ALA A 221 21.56 -12.13 8.75
N ALA A 222 20.79 -11.23 8.12
CA ALA A 222 21.31 -9.96 7.62
C ALA A 222 21.96 -9.12 8.73
N VAL A 223 21.32 -9.05 9.91
CA VAL A 223 21.87 -8.36 11.09
C VAL A 223 23.15 -9.04 11.59
N ALA A 224 23.16 -10.37 11.69
CA ALA A 224 24.31 -11.13 12.17
C ALA A 224 25.53 -11.03 11.23
N GLU A 225 25.31 -11.05 9.92
CA GLU A 225 26.37 -11.03 8.91
C GLU A 225 26.94 -9.64 8.64
N SER A 226 26.14 -8.57 8.79
CA SER A 226 26.58 -7.21 8.49
C SER A 226 27.41 -6.60 9.63
N GLY A 227 27.27 -7.11 10.86
CA GLY A 227 28.01 -6.64 12.03
C GLY A 227 27.43 -5.35 12.67
N PRO A 228 27.99 -4.91 13.80
CA PRO A 228 27.42 -3.83 14.62
C PRO A 228 27.53 -2.42 14.01
N ASP A 229 28.45 -2.23 13.07
CA ASP A 229 28.72 -0.93 12.43
C ASP A 229 27.99 -0.76 11.09
N ALA A 230 27.17 -1.75 10.70
CA ALA A 230 26.42 -1.71 9.46
C ALA A 230 25.43 -0.55 9.46
N THR A 231 25.42 0.21 8.37
CA THR A 231 24.42 1.25 8.16
C THR A 231 23.04 0.63 7.92
N PRO A 232 21.95 1.36 8.21
CA PRO A 232 20.61 0.90 7.90
C PRO A 232 20.42 0.46 6.44
N LEU A 233 21.02 1.18 5.49
CA LEU A 233 20.93 0.83 4.07
C LEU A 233 21.64 -0.50 3.75
N GLU A 234 22.83 -0.73 4.30
CA GLU A 234 23.55 -2.00 4.12
C GLU A 234 22.74 -3.18 4.67
N LEU A 235 22.10 -3.01 5.83
CA LEU A 235 21.21 -4.01 6.41
C LEU A 235 19.99 -4.30 5.51
N LEU A 236 19.34 -3.25 5.01
CA LEU A 236 18.21 -3.39 4.08
C LEU A 236 18.61 -4.13 2.81
N GLU A 237 19.73 -3.75 2.20
CA GLU A 237 20.23 -4.42 0.99
C GLU A 237 20.63 -5.88 1.27
N ARG A 238 21.22 -6.16 2.43
CA ARG A 238 21.57 -7.54 2.79
C ARG A 238 20.33 -8.39 3.00
N TYR A 239 19.35 -7.87 3.74
CA TYR A 239 18.07 -8.53 3.96
C TYR A 239 17.34 -8.84 2.65
N VAL A 240 17.19 -7.86 1.75
CA VAL A 240 16.52 -8.07 0.46
C VAL A 240 17.24 -9.13 -0.39
N ARG A 241 18.59 -9.13 -0.39
CA ARG A 241 19.39 -10.15 -1.08
C ARG A 241 19.19 -11.55 -0.52
N LEU A 242 19.00 -11.65 0.80
CA LEU A 242 18.82 -12.91 1.50
C LEU A 242 17.39 -13.45 1.35
N ALA A 243 16.36 -12.60 1.50
CA ALA A 243 14.95 -13.00 1.50
C ALA A 243 14.31 -13.14 0.12
N ALA A 244 14.98 -12.69 -0.95
CA ALA A 244 14.50 -12.85 -2.33
C ALA A 244 15.43 -13.62 -3.26
N ARG A 245 16.66 -13.92 -2.82
CA ARG A 245 17.80 -14.48 -3.57
C ARG A 245 17.68 -14.31 -5.08
N GLU A 246 18.26 -13.24 -5.62
CA GLU A 246 18.65 -13.24 -7.03
C GLU A 246 19.60 -14.43 -7.24
N GLU A 247 19.31 -15.29 -8.21
CA GLU A 247 19.97 -16.58 -8.40
C GLU A 247 21.50 -16.48 -8.25
N LYS A 248 22.07 -17.25 -7.31
CA LYS A 248 23.44 -17.75 -7.54
C LYS A 248 23.32 -18.71 -8.71
N HIS A 249 23.79 -18.29 -9.88
CA HIS A 249 24.22 -19.22 -10.91
C HIS A 249 25.08 -20.30 -10.22
N ARG A 250 24.53 -21.52 -10.14
CA ARG A 250 25.26 -22.73 -9.80
C ARG A 250 25.44 -23.52 -11.09
#